data_AF-A0A0F8Y191-F1
#
_entry.id   AF-A0A0F8Y191-F1
#
_cell.length_a   1.000
_cell.length_b   1.000
_cell.length_c   1.000
_cell.angle_alpha   90.00
_cell.angle_beta   90.00
_cell.angle_gamma   90.00
#
_symmetry.space_group_name_H-M   'P 1'
#
loop_
_entity.id
_entity.type
_entity.pdbx_description
1 polymer ?
#
loop_
_entity_poly.entity_id
_entity_poly.type
_entity_poly.pdbx_seq_one_letter_code
_entity_poly.pdbx_strand_id
1 'polypeptide(L)'
;MKSKDKQIRELESGWFTRNILWIFVIVILLVGVIDLRVDKNELESQLQSCQEKVPVWTLRVECYEEDIKLTFEQNFSSYEEYNEFSETIRTQEYKLFENCEVLSP
;
A
#
# COMPACT_ATOMS: atom_id res chain seq x y z
N MET A 1 41.00 -60.60 -0.88
CA MET A 1 40.57 -59.46 -0.03
C MET A 1 40.42 -58.22 -0.91
N LYS A 2 39.21 -57.96 -1.40
CA LYS A 2 38.82 -56.70 -2.04
C LYS A 2 37.50 -56.30 -1.39
N SER A 3 37.23 -55.00 -1.31
CA SER A 3 35.91 -54.42 -0.96
C SER A 3 35.67 -54.05 0.50
N LYS A 4 36.54 -53.24 1.12
CA LYS A 4 36.12 -52.34 2.21
C LYS A 4 36.38 -50.87 1.83
N ASP A 5 37.56 -50.57 1.30
CA ASP A 5 37.92 -49.21 0.84
C ASP A 5 37.07 -48.69 -0.33
N LYS A 6 36.49 -49.61 -1.13
CA LYS A 6 35.60 -49.25 -2.23
C LYS A 6 34.21 -48.84 -1.71
N GLN A 7 33.70 -49.56 -0.70
CA GLN A 7 32.40 -49.25 -0.08
C GLN A 7 32.45 -47.96 0.73
N ILE A 8 33.57 -47.69 1.42
CA ILE A 8 33.77 -46.44 2.17
C ILE A 8 33.77 -45.23 1.22
N ARG A 9 34.49 -45.30 0.09
CA ARG A 9 34.49 -44.23 -0.92
C ARG A 9 33.12 -44.01 -1.56
N GLU A 10 32.36 -45.07 -1.82
CA GLU A 10 30.99 -44.97 -2.33
C GLU A 10 30.06 -44.30 -1.31
N LEU A 11 30.18 -44.65 -0.02
CA LEU A 11 29.44 -44.02 1.09
C LEU A 11 29.81 -42.54 1.29
N GLU A 12 31.10 -42.19 1.24
CA GLU A 12 31.57 -40.80 1.33
C GLU A 12 31.08 -39.96 0.15
N SER A 13 31.12 -40.53 -1.07
CA SER A 13 30.61 -39.85 -2.27
C SER A 13 29.10 -39.60 -2.21
N GLY A 14 28.33 -40.57 -1.69
CA GLY A 14 26.88 -40.42 -1.50
C GLY A 14 26.54 -39.38 -0.44
N TRP A 15 27.29 -39.34 0.67
CA TRP A 15 27.13 -38.35 1.73
C TRP A 15 27.47 -36.94 1.24
N PHE A 16 28.59 -36.78 0.52
CA PHE A 16 29.02 -35.50 -0.04
C PHE A 16 28.01 -34.95 -1.06
N THR A 17 27.55 -35.79 -1.99
CA THR A 17 26.58 -35.39 -3.02
C THR A 17 25.25 -34.96 -2.39
N ARG A 18 24.78 -35.70 -1.37
CA ARG A 18 23.54 -35.38 -0.66
C ARG A 18 23.65 -34.06 0.11
N ASN A 19 24.78 -33.78 0.75
CA ASN A 19 25.00 -32.51 1.45
C ASN A 19 25.06 -31.32 0.48
N ILE A 20 25.73 -31.47 -0.66
CA ILE A 20 25.74 -30.44 -1.71
C ILE A 20 24.33 -30.15 -2.21
N LEU A 21 23.52 -31.19 -2.42
CA LEU A 21 22.12 -31.03 -2.84
C LEU A 21 21.32 -30.20 -1.82
N TRP A 22 21.49 -30.47 -0.52
CA TRP A 22 20.82 -29.70 0.53
C TRP A 22 21.28 -28.25 0.58
N ILE A 23 22.58 -27.99 0.44
CA ILE A 23 23.12 -26.62 0.37
C ILE A 23 22.50 -25.88 -0.83
N PHE A 24 22.42 -26.54 -2.00
CA PHE A 24 21.82 -25.95 -3.19
C PHE A 24 20.34 -25.60 -2.99
N VAL A 25 19.56 -26.49 -2.36
CA VAL A 25 18.16 -26.22 -2.01
C VAL A 25 18.05 -25.02 -1.07
N ILE A 26 18.91 -24.92 -0.05
CA ILE A 26 18.93 -23.78 0.89
C ILE A 26 19.24 -22.48 0.14
N VAL A 27 20.21 -22.48 -0.78
CA VAL A 27 20.54 -21.30 -1.59
C VAL A 27 19.35 -20.86 -2.45
N ILE A 28 18.65 -21.79 -3.09
CA ILE A 28 17.45 -21.49 -3.88
C ILE A 28 16.37 -20.87 -3.00
N LEU A 29 16.12 -21.42 -1.80
CA LEU A 29 15.14 -20.89 -0.87
C LEU A 29 15.51 -19.47 -0.40
N LEU A 30 16.79 -19.21 -0.13
CA LEU A 30 17.25 -17.88 0.27
C LEU A 30 17.08 -16.85 -0.86
N VAL A 31 17.43 -17.21 -2.10
CA VAL A 31 17.26 -16.33 -3.26
C VAL A 31 15.77 -16.03 -3.49
N GLY A 32 14.89 -17.05 -3.43
CA GLY A 32 13.45 -16.84 -3.60
C GLY A 32 12.83 -15.96 -2.52
N VAL A 33 13.30 -16.03 -1.27
CA VAL A 33 12.85 -15.13 -0.19
C VAL A 33 13.30 -13.69 -0.42
N ILE A 34 14.49 -13.47 -1.00
CA ILE A 34 14.98 -12.13 -1.33
C ILE A 34 14.14 -11.54 -2.47
N ASP A 35 13.89 -12.31 -3.53
CA ASP A 35 13.10 -11.89 -4.70
C ASP A 35 11.69 -11.41 -4.29
N LEU A 36 11.00 -12.21 -3.46
CA LEU A 36 9.67 -11.87 -2.93
C LEU A 36 9.66 -10.62 -2.03
N ARG A 37 10.77 -10.32 -1.34
CA ARG A 37 10.87 -9.11 -0.50
C ARG A 37 11.13 -7.86 -1.33
N VAL A 38 11.92 -7.98 -2.39
CA VAL A 38 12.21 -6.86 -3.29
C VAL A 38 10.93 -6.43 -4.00
N ASP A 39 10.19 -7.38 -4.59
CA ASP A 39 8.91 -7.10 -5.26
C ASP A 39 7.88 -6.45 -4.35
N LYS A 40 7.79 -6.90 -3.08
CA LYS A 40 6.86 -6.31 -2.12
C LYS A 40 7.22 -4.85 -1.79
N ASN A 41 8.49 -4.57 -1.52
CA ASN A 41 8.93 -3.21 -1.17
C ASN A 41 8.80 -2.26 -2.37
N GLU A 42 9.12 -2.72 -3.57
CA GLU A 42 8.95 -1.96 -4.82
C GLU A 42 7.45 -1.65 -5.06
N LEU A 43 6.57 -2.64 -4.86
CA LEU A 43 5.13 -2.46 -5.03
C LEU A 43 4.54 -1.51 -3.98
N GLU A 44 4.94 -1.61 -2.71
CA GLU A 44 4.50 -0.70 -1.65
C GLU A 44 4.98 0.74 -1.92
N SER A 45 6.22 0.90 -2.40
CA SER A 45 6.78 2.20 -2.82
C SER A 45 5.99 2.81 -3.98
N GLN A 46 5.67 2.02 -5.01
CA GLN A 46 4.88 2.48 -6.15
C GLN A 46 3.45 2.84 -5.72
N LEU A 47 2.84 2.05 -4.84
CA LEU A 47 1.50 2.31 -4.30
C LEU A 47 1.46 3.63 -3.51
N GLN A 48 2.45 3.88 -2.63
CA GLN A 48 2.57 5.15 -1.91
C GLN A 48 2.76 6.33 -2.86
N SER A 49 3.60 6.17 -3.88
CA SER A 49 3.83 7.22 -4.89
C SER A 49 2.59 7.53 -5.73
N CYS A 50 1.69 6.55 -5.90
CA CYS A 50 0.40 6.74 -6.55
C CYS A 50 -0.61 7.39 -5.62
N GLN A 51 -0.64 7.03 -4.33
CA GLN A 51 -1.53 7.65 -3.34
C GLN A 51 -1.20 9.13 -3.10
N GLU A 52 0.07 9.53 -3.08
CA GLU A 52 0.47 10.94 -3.01
C GLU A 52 0.02 11.76 -4.23
N LYS A 53 -0.24 11.10 -5.37
CA LYS A 53 -0.61 11.74 -6.64
C LYS A 53 -2.10 11.76 -6.92
N VAL A 54 -2.94 11.11 -6.10
CA VAL A 54 -4.39 11.25 -6.26
C VAL A 54 -4.75 12.65 -5.76
N PRO A 55 -5.22 13.57 -6.63
CA PRO A 55 -5.63 14.89 -6.19
C PRO A 55 -6.83 14.73 -5.26
N VAL A 56 -6.61 14.92 -3.97
CA VAL A 56 -7.69 15.01 -2.99
C VAL A 56 -8.18 16.45 -3.03
N TRP A 57 -9.42 16.63 -3.44
CA TRP A 57 -10.09 17.92 -3.40
C TRP A 57 -10.70 18.08 -2.02
N THR A 58 -10.20 19.02 -1.25
CA THR A 58 -10.67 19.28 0.11
C THR A 58 -11.61 20.47 0.11
N LEU A 59 -12.83 20.28 0.61
CA LEU A 59 -13.78 21.36 0.83
C LEU A 59 -13.91 21.63 2.33
N ARG A 60 -13.61 22.87 2.73
CA ARG A 60 -13.87 23.35 4.08
C ARG A 60 -15.11 24.22 4.10
N VAL A 61 -16.02 23.89 4.99
CA VAL A 61 -17.33 24.54 5.12
C VAL A 61 -17.48 25.06 6.54
N GLU A 62 -18.02 26.26 6.65
CA GLU A 62 -18.28 26.93 7.91
C GLU A 62 -19.75 27.34 7.99
N CYS A 63 -20.47 26.82 8.97
CA CYS A 63 -21.88 27.07 9.19
C CYS A 63 -22.11 27.86 10.47
N TYR A 64 -23.08 28.78 10.43
CA TYR A 64 -23.49 29.61 11.55
C TYR A 64 -24.90 29.24 12.01
N GLU A 65 -25.05 28.81 13.26
CA GLU A 65 -26.35 28.50 13.86
C GLU A 65 -26.43 29.15 15.25
N GLU A 66 -27.35 30.11 15.43
CA GLU A 66 -27.63 30.75 16.72
C GLU A 66 -26.37 31.13 17.54
N ASP A 67 -25.43 31.84 16.89
CA ASP A 67 -24.12 32.27 17.43
C ASP A 67 -23.05 31.17 17.61
N ILE A 68 -23.33 29.95 17.18
CA ILE A 68 -22.39 28.82 17.16
C ILE A 68 -21.78 28.69 15.76
N LYS A 69 -20.45 28.66 15.71
CA LYS A 69 -19.66 28.42 14.50
C LYS A 69 -19.27 26.95 14.42
N LEU A 70 -19.74 26.27 13.38
CA LEU A 70 -19.44 24.86 13.07
C LEU A 70 -18.59 24.78 11.82
N THR A 71 -17.38 24.24 11.94
CA THR A 71 -16.48 24.03 10.80
C THR A 71 -16.32 22.54 10.55
N PHE A 72 -16.49 22.09 9.32
CA PHE A 72 -16.18 20.73 8.90
C PHE A 72 -15.40 20.71 7.59
N GLU A 73 -14.68 19.62 7.38
CA GLU A 73 -13.82 19.41 6.23
C GLU A 73 -14.17 18.07 5.59
N GLN A 74 -14.36 18.07 4.26
CA GLN A 74 -14.70 16.88 3.50
C GLN A 74 -13.73 16.71 2.33
N ASN A 75 -13.25 15.48 2.16
CA ASN A 75 -12.27 15.11 1.13
C ASN A 75 -12.97 14.35 0.01
N PHE A 76 -12.69 14.74 -1.23
CA PHE A 76 -13.25 14.14 -2.42
C PHE A 76 -12.12 13.58 -3.30
N SER A 77 -12.34 12.39 -3.85
CA SER A 77 -11.44 11.76 -4.81
C SER A 77 -11.74 12.19 -6.25
N SER A 78 -12.92 12.76 -6.50
CA SER A 78 -13.38 13.25 -7.81
C SER A 78 -13.63 14.76 -7.77
N TYR A 79 -13.21 15.46 -8.83
CA TYR A 79 -13.50 16.89 -9.01
C TYR A 79 -14.99 17.15 -9.25
N GLU A 80 -15.69 16.22 -9.92
CA GLU A 80 -17.12 16.35 -10.19
C GLU A 80 -17.93 16.33 -8.89
N GLU A 81 -17.63 15.38 -7.99
CA GLU A 81 -18.26 15.29 -6.66
C GLU A 81 -17.95 16.52 -5.80
N TYR A 82 -16.70 16.99 -5.84
CA TYR A 82 -16.31 18.24 -5.18
C TYR A 82 -17.11 19.43 -5.69
N ASN A 83 -17.26 19.57 -7.02
CA ASN A 83 -17.96 20.71 -7.61
C ASN A 83 -19.45 20.69 -7.28
N GLU A 84 -20.11 19.53 -7.46
CA GLU A 84 -21.54 19.35 -7.15
C GLU A 84 -21.84 19.68 -5.69
N PHE A 85 -21.03 19.17 -4.77
CA PHE A 85 -21.22 19.44 -3.34
C PHE A 85 -20.94 20.92 -2.99
N SER A 86 -19.90 21.52 -3.60
CA SER A 86 -19.60 22.95 -3.41
C SER A 86 -20.70 23.87 -3.94
N GLU A 87 -21.31 23.51 -5.07
CA GLU A 87 -22.43 24.26 -5.65
C GLU A 87 -23.67 24.14 -4.77
N THR A 88 -23.98 22.94 -4.26
CA THR A 88 -25.10 22.70 -3.35
C THR A 88 -25.05 23.61 -2.11
N ILE A 89 -23.86 23.82 -1.54
CA ILE A 89 -23.67 24.72 -0.40
C ILE A 89 -23.84 26.18 -0.83
N ARG A 90 -23.24 26.58 -1.96
CA ARG A 90 -23.30 27.97 -2.48
C ARG A 90 -24.70 28.37 -2.91
N THR A 91 -25.47 27.45 -3.48
CA THR A 91 -26.85 27.69 -3.90
C THR A 91 -27.82 27.63 -2.73
N GLN A 92 -27.37 27.17 -1.56
CA GLN A 92 -28.17 26.98 -0.35
C GLN A 92 -29.45 26.17 -0.64
N GLU A 93 -29.36 25.22 -1.56
CA GLU A 93 -30.52 24.47 -2.04
C GLU A 93 -31.21 23.68 -0.91
N TYR A 94 -30.44 23.33 0.12
CA TYR A 94 -30.96 22.76 1.37
C TYR A 94 -30.94 23.79 2.50
N LYS A 95 -32.02 23.85 3.29
CA LYS A 95 -32.12 24.67 4.52
C LYS A 95 -30.99 24.43 5.52
N LEU A 96 -30.40 23.23 5.50
CA LEU A 96 -29.23 22.87 6.31
C LEU A 96 -27.99 23.73 5.99
N PHE A 97 -27.95 24.36 4.81
CA PHE A 97 -26.81 25.16 4.33
C PHE A 97 -27.10 26.67 4.22
N GLU A 98 -28.27 27.14 4.67
CA GLU A 98 -28.72 28.54 4.55
C GLU A 98 -27.77 29.54 5.25
N ASN A 99 -26.97 29.06 6.21
CA ASN A 99 -25.95 29.83 6.92
C ASN A 99 -24.54 29.26 6.77
N CYS A 100 -24.29 28.51 5.69
CA CYS A 100 -22.98 27.89 5.45
C CYS A 100 -22.21 28.62 4.36
N GLU A 101 -20.94 28.90 4.63
CA GLU A 101 -19.99 29.48 3.69
C GLU A 101 -18.86 28.50 3.38
N VAL A 102 -18.48 28.44 2.11
CA VAL A 102 -17.31 27.68 1.67
C VAL A 102 -16.07 28.54 1.89
N LEU A 103 -15.14 28.08 2.73
CA LEU A 103 -13.96 28.86 3.15
C LEU A 103 -12.80 28.89 2.13
N SER A 104 -13.05 28.50 0.87
CA SER A 104 -12.01 28.20 -0.16
C SER A 104 -11.16 26.96 0.21
N PRO A 105 -10.56 26.27 -0.79
CA PRO A 105 -9.61 25.16 -0.56
C PRO A 105 -8.45 25.56 0.36
#